data_AF-A0A381PUI2-F1
#
_entry.id   AF-A0A381PUI2-F1
#
_cell.length_a   1.000
_cell.length_b   1.000
_cell.length_c   1.000
_cell.angle_alpha   90.00
_cell.angle_beta   90.00
_cell.angle_gamma   90.00
#
_symmetry.space_group_name_H-M   'P 1'
#
loop_
_entity.id
_entity.type
_entity.pdbx_description
1 polymer ?
#
loop_
_entity_poly.entity_id
_entity_poly.type
_entity_poly.pdbx_seq_one_letter_code
_entity_poly.pdbx_strand_id
1 'polypeptide(L)'
;MIPRPHIILLQVALFSGLLFPAQSEERKVQPFPVDLSVFEGHKSLLLDWSYADSIDAKTIAVKSSNTIDAEYRIIQELEPEQSRYLIQNCEIGLRYFYLIEIEDHFGNLYTSDSEVPVFGSCMIAADTSQFDPHISTVQELILSEINNSVRNMDPTLDIDPILRLMASTNSAETAWLKEIPFNVLKNIESEVSAINEVVNRSSFLESIMKKELLYRNQVLLIPNEWMDKINSAFSLMNNRWTNLFKQYEKSLLVLFQMPPIHILGAKPLEDGQKDFVLQVVHEDLVDLEESYLLYGDEYLDLSSFAKDTSGLISVPAPGHWTYADLMINGIFHQRFPLWIPRPVSNTMEGDLLPSDNVYTIKAGLEPASAWFNEMIWSPKTMKLDLEASGVPGFDDHYAFILQDQFVWELDWEPGFEIQYRDSSILLDQAIDFPVLLSWNKWNEDQWEPVEYMILDSLPMAVHRFPDGKTWSELNYATLGSTNDPHLNEINTELIPQLFVLYQNYPNPFNGLTRLTFDLLEDATVSLYVTDAKGRVRDVFVEDQFMTGGTYNYEWSGENRSTGIYFFTIQAQAGNFPPAVMSRKMIYLK
;
A
#
# COMPACT_ATOMS: atom_id res chain seq x y z
N MET A 1 -58.75 -44.56 6.11
CA MET A 1 -60.01 -44.17 6.78
C MET A 1 -59.70 -43.05 7.76
N ILE A 2 -60.35 -41.91 7.55
CA ILE A 2 -60.52 -40.74 8.43
C ILE A 2 -62.07 -40.58 8.46
N PRO A 3 -62.75 -40.30 9.60
CA PRO A 3 -62.77 -38.96 10.20
C PRO A 3 -62.95 -38.78 11.74
N ARG A 4 -62.31 -37.71 12.24
CA ARG A 4 -62.68 -36.61 13.19
C ARG A 4 -64.10 -36.57 13.84
N PRO A 5 -64.41 -35.68 14.82
CA PRO A 5 -63.58 -34.82 15.74
C PRO A 5 -64.14 -34.67 17.20
N HIS A 6 -63.46 -33.94 18.10
CA HIS A 6 -63.98 -32.73 18.80
C HIS A 6 -63.07 -32.22 19.94
N ILE A 7 -62.94 -30.89 20.04
CA ILE A 7 -62.32 -30.09 21.11
C ILE A 7 -63.44 -29.50 21.98
N ILE A 8 -63.36 -29.56 23.32
CA ILE A 8 -63.92 -28.56 24.27
C ILE A 8 -63.06 -28.51 25.56
N LEU A 9 -62.70 -27.29 25.97
CA LEU A 9 -62.12 -26.87 27.28
C LEU A 9 -63.17 -26.94 28.42
N LEU A 10 -62.79 -27.28 29.66
CA LEU A 10 -63.03 -26.42 30.86
C LEU A 10 -62.47 -26.99 32.19
N GLN A 11 -61.65 -26.16 32.85
CA GLN A 11 -61.53 -25.81 34.29
C GLN A 11 -61.55 -26.82 35.47
N VAL A 12 -60.41 -26.79 36.20
CA VAL A 12 -60.18 -26.55 37.65
C VAL A 12 -60.71 -27.56 38.70
N ALA A 13 -59.78 -28.15 39.46
CA ALA A 13 -59.80 -28.15 40.93
C ALA A 13 -58.43 -28.53 41.52
N LEU A 14 -57.94 -27.69 42.44
CA LEU A 14 -56.75 -27.91 43.27
C LEU A 14 -56.87 -29.17 44.11
N PHE A 15 -55.78 -29.93 44.23
CA PHE A 15 -55.50 -30.73 45.42
C PHE A 15 -54.04 -30.53 45.85
N SER A 16 -53.91 -29.94 47.03
CA SER A 16 -52.70 -29.73 47.80
C SER A 16 -51.96 -31.03 48.11
N GLY A 17 -50.73 -31.16 47.62
CA GLY A 17 -49.76 -32.19 48.01
C GLY A 17 -48.57 -31.53 48.70
N LEU A 18 -48.23 -32.04 49.87
CA LEU A 18 -47.23 -31.56 50.81
C LEU A 18 -45.84 -31.37 50.17
N LEU A 19 -45.25 -30.17 50.35
CA LEU A 19 -43.85 -29.90 50.10
C LEU A 19 -43.01 -30.56 51.21
N PHE A 20 -42.27 -31.61 50.87
CA PHE A 20 -41.09 -31.99 51.64
C PHE A 20 -39.98 -30.97 51.33
N PRO A 21 -39.21 -30.49 52.31
CA PRO A 21 -38.07 -29.65 52.02
C PRO A 21 -37.04 -30.50 51.25
N ALA A 22 -36.64 -30.01 50.08
CA ALA A 22 -35.50 -30.55 49.35
C ALA A 22 -34.27 -30.48 50.28
N GLN A 23 -33.74 -31.66 50.59
CA GLN A 23 -32.45 -31.82 51.22
C GLN A 23 -31.43 -31.12 50.31
N SER A 24 -30.72 -30.11 50.84
CA SER A 24 -29.64 -29.45 50.11
C SER A 24 -28.61 -30.51 49.73
N GLU A 25 -28.45 -30.79 48.44
CA GLU A 25 -27.31 -31.56 47.96
C GLU A 25 -26.04 -30.83 48.40
N GLU A 26 -25.26 -31.45 49.28
CA GLU A 26 -23.94 -30.96 49.64
C GLU A 26 -23.10 -30.90 48.37
N ARG A 27 -22.64 -29.68 48.02
CA ARG A 27 -21.72 -29.44 46.89
C ARG A 27 -20.52 -30.37 47.06
N LYS A 28 -20.34 -31.31 46.14
CA LYS A 28 -19.17 -32.21 46.14
C LYS A 28 -17.93 -31.41 45.75
N VAL A 29 -17.15 -31.00 46.75
CA VAL A 29 -15.81 -30.44 46.53
C VAL A 29 -14.88 -31.61 46.20
N GLN A 30 -14.31 -31.63 45.00
CA GLN A 30 -13.22 -32.55 44.67
C GLN A 30 -11.89 -31.98 45.18
N PRO A 31 -11.00 -32.79 45.79
CA PRO A 31 -9.74 -32.29 46.33
C PRO A 31 -8.78 -31.87 45.20
N PHE A 32 -8.57 -30.55 45.15
CA PHE A 32 -7.46 -29.81 44.52
C PHE A 32 -7.11 -30.09 43.05
N PRO A 33 -8.06 -30.11 42.09
CA PRO A 33 -7.71 -30.29 40.68
C PRO A 33 -7.21 -29.02 39.98
N VAL A 34 -7.12 -27.89 40.69
CA VAL A 34 -6.60 -26.63 40.15
C VAL A 34 -5.16 -26.45 40.63
N ASP A 35 -4.21 -26.46 39.70
CA ASP A 35 -2.82 -26.11 39.97
C ASP A 35 -2.69 -24.59 39.95
N LEU A 36 -2.15 -24.01 41.01
CA LEU A 36 -2.04 -22.56 41.20
C LEU A 36 -0.61 -22.22 41.61
N SER A 37 -0.04 -21.20 40.96
CA SER A 37 1.26 -20.64 41.26
C SER A 37 1.17 -19.13 41.48
N VAL A 38 2.07 -18.59 42.31
CA VAL A 38 2.19 -17.16 42.59
C VAL A 38 3.61 -16.72 42.30
N PHE A 39 3.76 -15.68 41.48
CA PHE A 39 5.06 -15.14 41.08
C PHE A 39 5.24 -13.71 41.59
N GLU A 40 6.30 -13.50 42.37
CA GLU A 40 6.62 -12.20 42.97
C GLU A 40 7.31 -11.26 41.97
N GLY A 41 6.88 -10.00 41.95
CA GLY A 41 7.43 -8.94 41.10
C GLY A 41 7.48 -7.59 41.81
N HIS A 42 7.93 -6.55 41.12
CA HIS A 42 7.95 -5.20 41.66
C HIS A 42 6.52 -4.74 42.00
N LYS A 43 6.24 -4.54 43.30
CA LYS A 43 4.93 -4.13 43.84
C LYS A 43 3.75 -4.91 43.24
N SER A 44 3.97 -6.16 42.87
CA SER A 44 2.97 -6.98 42.18
C SER A 44 3.14 -8.46 42.46
N LEU A 45 2.03 -9.18 42.34
CA LEU A 45 1.98 -10.65 42.32
C LEU A 45 1.21 -11.07 41.07
N LEU A 46 1.75 -12.04 40.34
CA LEU A 46 1.04 -12.69 39.25
C LEU A 46 0.59 -14.06 39.70
N LEU A 47 -0.72 -14.28 39.71
CA LEU A 47 -1.33 -15.58 39.91
C LEU A 47 -1.46 -16.24 38.54
N ASP A 48 -1.11 -17.51 38.45
CA ASP A 48 -1.20 -18.34 37.25
C ASP A 48 -1.77 -19.69 37.66
N TRP A 49 -2.82 -20.14 36.98
CA TRP A 49 -3.45 -21.42 37.29
C TRP A 49 -3.78 -22.23 36.05
N SER A 50 -3.91 -23.54 36.26
CA SER A 50 -4.40 -24.47 35.26
C SER A 50 -5.30 -25.52 35.90
N TYR A 51 -6.19 -26.09 35.10
CA TYR A 51 -7.11 -27.13 35.51
C TYR A 51 -7.41 -28.03 34.31
N ALA A 52 -7.92 -29.23 34.55
CA ALA A 52 -8.16 -30.20 33.48
C ALA A 52 -9.27 -29.75 32.53
N ASP A 53 -9.08 -29.95 31.21
CA ASP A 53 -10.07 -29.64 30.16
C ASP A 53 -11.45 -30.29 30.37
N SER A 54 -11.54 -31.31 31.22
CA SER A 54 -12.80 -31.94 31.62
C SER A 54 -13.69 -31.05 32.50
N ILE A 55 -13.16 -29.97 33.06
CA ILE A 55 -13.91 -29.02 33.90
C ILE A 55 -14.48 -27.93 32.97
N ASP A 56 -15.80 -27.99 32.76
CA ASP A 56 -16.55 -27.02 31.98
C ASP A 56 -16.84 -25.75 32.81
N ALA A 57 -15.79 -24.99 33.05
CA ALA A 57 -15.80 -23.80 33.90
C ALA A 57 -16.81 -22.75 33.41
N LYS A 58 -17.59 -22.23 34.36
CA LYS A 58 -18.57 -21.16 34.15
C LYS A 58 -18.11 -19.85 34.80
N THR A 59 -17.51 -19.92 35.99
CA THR A 59 -16.92 -18.76 36.67
C THR A 59 -15.66 -19.15 37.41
N ILE A 60 -14.73 -18.20 37.53
CA ILE A 60 -13.50 -18.34 38.32
C ILE A 60 -13.48 -17.24 39.38
N ALA A 61 -13.34 -17.62 40.65
CA ALA A 61 -13.19 -16.70 41.78
C ALA A 61 -11.76 -16.75 42.31
N VAL A 62 -11.07 -15.61 42.27
CA VAL A 62 -9.79 -15.40 42.93
C VAL A 62 -10.06 -14.99 44.37
N LYS A 63 -9.55 -15.75 45.33
CA LYS A 63 -9.72 -15.48 46.75
C LYS A 63 -8.38 -15.22 47.43
N SER A 64 -8.38 -14.34 48.43
CA SER A 64 -7.19 -14.05 49.23
C SER A 64 -7.46 -14.03 50.73
N SER A 65 -6.42 -14.28 51.51
CA SER A 65 -6.40 -14.16 52.96
C SER A 65 -5.05 -13.65 53.46
N ASN A 66 -5.04 -12.98 54.62
CA ASN A 66 -3.83 -12.54 55.30
C ASN A 66 -3.22 -13.62 56.22
N THR A 67 -3.95 -14.71 56.50
CA THR A 67 -3.48 -15.87 57.28
C THR A 67 -4.10 -17.16 56.75
N ILE A 68 -3.39 -18.28 56.88
CA ILE A 68 -3.89 -19.61 56.46
C ILE A 68 -5.25 -19.95 57.09
N ASP A 69 -5.42 -19.63 58.38
CA ASP A 69 -6.59 -20.03 59.17
C ASP A 69 -7.77 -19.04 59.10
N ALA A 70 -7.66 -17.96 58.32
CA ALA A 70 -8.72 -16.95 58.20
C ALA A 70 -9.62 -17.21 56.98
N GLU A 71 -10.82 -16.64 57.02
CA GLU A 71 -11.76 -16.71 55.90
C GLU A 71 -11.19 -16.01 54.66
N TYR A 72 -11.12 -16.77 53.56
CA TYR A 72 -10.75 -16.27 52.26
C TYR A 72 -11.86 -15.39 51.68
N ARG A 73 -11.49 -14.18 51.25
CA ARG A 73 -12.40 -13.24 50.61
C ARG A 73 -12.19 -13.24 49.10
N ILE A 74 -13.28 -13.20 48.34
CA ILE A 74 -13.23 -13.01 46.89
C ILE A 74 -12.65 -11.62 46.64
N ILE A 75 -11.54 -11.56 45.89
CA ILE A 75 -10.94 -10.29 45.43
C ILE A 75 -11.32 -9.99 43.99
N GLN A 76 -11.63 -11.01 43.20
CA GLN A 76 -12.05 -10.86 41.81
C GLN A 76 -12.83 -12.09 41.34
N GLU A 77 -13.87 -11.86 40.52
CA GLU A 77 -14.51 -12.88 39.69
C GLU A 77 -14.11 -12.66 38.22
N LEU A 78 -13.80 -13.75 37.52
CA LEU A 78 -13.20 -13.79 36.20
C LEU A 78 -13.96 -14.76 35.29
N GLU A 79 -13.85 -14.52 33.99
CA GLU A 79 -14.39 -15.41 32.96
C GLU A 79 -13.52 -16.67 32.81
N PRO A 80 -14.09 -17.82 32.40
CA PRO A 80 -13.40 -19.10 32.30
C PRO A 80 -12.14 -19.12 31.42
N GLU A 81 -12.03 -18.22 30.43
CA GLU A 81 -10.89 -18.17 29.52
C GLU A 81 -9.62 -17.60 30.17
N GLN A 82 -9.74 -17.02 31.37
CA GLN A 82 -8.61 -16.43 32.06
C GLN A 82 -7.88 -17.48 32.91
N SER A 83 -6.56 -17.57 32.73
CA SER A 83 -5.67 -18.42 33.52
C SER A 83 -4.71 -17.63 34.42
N ARG A 84 -4.80 -16.30 34.39
CA ARG A 84 -3.89 -15.39 35.10
C ARG A 84 -4.61 -14.20 35.71
N TYR A 85 -4.09 -13.75 36.85
CA TYR A 85 -4.56 -12.53 37.50
C TYR A 85 -3.40 -11.74 38.09
N LEU A 86 -3.30 -10.47 37.70
CA LEU A 86 -2.28 -9.54 38.18
C LEU A 86 -2.80 -8.72 39.36
N ILE A 87 -2.12 -8.84 40.49
CA ILE A 87 -2.32 -8.00 41.66
C ILE A 87 -1.27 -6.91 41.64
N GLN A 88 -1.70 -5.64 41.63
CA GLN A 88 -0.83 -4.47 41.63
C GLN A 88 -0.91 -3.71 42.95
N ASN A 89 0.13 -2.95 43.26
CA ASN A 89 0.19 -2.03 44.41
C ASN A 89 -0.05 -2.70 45.78
N CYS A 90 0.30 -3.98 45.90
CA CYS A 90 0.22 -4.73 47.14
C CYS A 90 1.25 -4.27 48.18
N GLU A 91 0.91 -4.44 49.45
CA GLU A 91 1.76 -4.02 50.57
C GLU A 91 3.06 -4.84 50.63
N ILE A 92 4.18 -4.12 50.76
CA ILE A 92 5.52 -4.71 50.69
C ILE A 92 5.81 -5.51 51.96
N GLY A 93 6.31 -6.74 51.78
CA GLY A 93 6.72 -7.62 52.88
C GLY A 93 5.56 -8.26 53.66
N LEU A 94 4.30 -7.98 53.30
CA LEU A 94 3.16 -8.73 53.80
C LEU A 94 2.94 -9.98 52.96
N ARG A 95 2.67 -11.09 53.65
CA ARG A 95 2.36 -12.37 53.03
C ARG A 95 0.85 -12.51 52.87
N TYR A 96 0.43 -12.81 51.66
CA TYR A 96 -0.96 -13.14 51.34
C TYR A 96 -1.03 -14.58 50.83
N PHE A 97 -2.11 -15.26 51.17
CA PHE A 97 -2.45 -16.60 50.72
C PHE A 97 -3.55 -16.53 49.69
N TYR A 98 -3.48 -17.36 48.65
CA TYR A 98 -4.40 -17.30 47.52
C TYR A 98 -5.04 -18.65 47.23
N LEU A 99 -6.29 -18.59 46.80
CA LEU A 99 -7.04 -19.73 46.30
C LEU A 99 -7.78 -19.36 45.03
N ILE A 100 -7.85 -20.32 44.11
CA ILE A 100 -8.75 -20.27 42.97
C ILE A 100 -9.90 -21.22 43.24
N GLU A 101 -11.12 -20.74 43.03
CA GLU A 101 -12.33 -21.54 43.04
C GLU A 101 -13.01 -21.43 41.69
N ILE A 102 -13.36 -22.55 41.09
CA ILE A 102 -14.01 -22.65 39.79
C ILE A 102 -15.37 -23.30 40.00
N GLU A 103 -16.43 -22.63 39.54
CA GLU A 103 -17.76 -23.20 39.43
C GLU A 103 -17.98 -23.64 37.99
N ASP A 104 -18.38 -24.88 37.77
CA ASP A 104 -18.73 -25.38 36.43
C ASP A 104 -20.20 -25.09 36.06
N HIS A 105 -20.57 -25.34 34.80
CA HIS A 105 -21.95 -25.18 34.33
C HIS A 105 -22.97 -26.11 35.03
N PHE A 106 -22.50 -27.12 35.74
CA PHE A 106 -23.31 -28.09 36.49
C PHE A 106 -23.40 -27.74 37.99
N GLY A 107 -22.75 -26.66 38.44
CA GLY A 107 -22.73 -26.21 39.83
C GLY A 107 -21.72 -26.93 40.74
N ASN A 108 -20.80 -27.72 40.19
CA ASN A 108 -19.70 -28.32 40.95
C ASN A 108 -18.63 -27.27 41.25
N LEU A 109 -18.00 -27.39 42.42
CA LEU A 109 -16.92 -26.51 42.84
C LEU A 109 -15.58 -27.25 42.82
N TYR A 110 -14.61 -26.63 42.17
CA TYR A 110 -13.23 -27.07 42.10
C TYR A 110 -12.35 -25.99 42.71
N THR A 111 -11.37 -26.38 43.52
CA THR A 111 -10.50 -25.41 44.22
C THR A 111 -9.04 -25.76 44.02
N SER A 112 -8.14 -24.78 44.18
CA SER A 112 -6.72 -25.04 44.43
C SER A 112 -6.50 -25.52 45.86
N ASP A 113 -5.30 -26.02 46.17
CA ASP A 113 -4.96 -26.58 47.49
C ASP A 113 -5.28 -25.61 48.64
N SER A 114 -6.31 -25.92 49.43
CA SER A 114 -6.74 -25.13 50.58
C SER A 114 -6.13 -25.59 51.90
N GLU A 115 -5.53 -26.78 51.92
CA GLU A 115 -4.76 -27.28 53.06
C GLU A 115 -3.33 -26.70 53.05
N VAL A 116 -2.76 -26.56 51.84
CA VAL A 116 -1.44 -25.97 51.59
C VAL A 116 -1.57 -24.83 50.56
N PRO A 117 -2.25 -23.73 50.91
CA PRO A 117 -2.46 -22.61 49.99
C PRO A 117 -1.14 -21.97 49.60
N VAL A 118 -1.02 -21.63 48.32
CA VAL A 118 0.10 -20.84 47.82
C VAL A 118 0.09 -19.45 48.44
N PHE A 119 1.27 -18.86 48.57
CA PHE A 119 1.42 -17.52 49.11
C PHE A 119 2.48 -16.73 48.34
N GLY A 120 2.36 -15.41 48.41
CA GLY A 120 3.33 -14.48 47.86
C GLY A 120 3.47 -13.24 48.74
N SER A 121 4.62 -12.59 48.65
CA SER A 121 4.88 -11.30 49.31
C SER A 121 5.43 -10.30 48.29
N CYS A 122 4.88 -9.10 48.29
CA CYS A 122 5.28 -8.10 47.31
C CYS A 122 6.66 -7.53 47.62
N MET A 123 7.43 -7.30 46.57
CA MET A 123 8.83 -6.88 46.65
C MET A 123 9.05 -5.50 46.03
N ILE A 124 10.17 -4.86 46.37
CA ILE A 124 10.69 -3.71 45.64
C ILE A 124 11.92 -4.17 44.85
N ALA A 125 11.94 -3.90 43.54
CA ALA A 125 13.12 -4.11 42.72
C ALA A 125 14.20 -3.09 43.09
N ALA A 126 15.48 -3.46 42.91
CA ALA A 126 16.61 -2.65 43.39
C ALA A 126 16.74 -1.29 42.68
N ASP A 127 16.32 -1.19 41.42
CA ASP A 127 16.28 0.06 40.65
C ASP A 127 14.88 0.25 40.06
N THR A 128 14.18 1.30 40.49
CA THR A 128 12.82 1.63 40.04
C THR A 128 12.78 2.93 39.26
N SER A 129 13.93 3.53 38.94
CA SER A 129 14.03 4.87 38.35
C SER A 129 13.39 4.96 36.97
N GLN A 130 13.41 3.85 36.23
CA GLN A 130 12.86 3.73 34.88
C GLN A 130 11.54 2.96 34.83
N PHE A 131 10.92 2.66 35.98
CA PHE A 131 9.67 1.90 36.02
C PHE A 131 8.51 2.75 35.51
N ASP A 132 7.82 2.24 34.49
CA ASP A 132 6.61 2.85 33.93
C ASP A 132 5.41 1.91 34.14
N PRO A 133 4.41 2.31 34.95
CA PRO A 133 3.25 1.47 35.22
C PRO A 133 2.32 1.26 34.01
N HIS A 134 2.46 2.05 32.94
CA HIS A 134 1.59 1.96 31.76
C HIS A 134 2.05 0.90 30.75
N ILE A 135 3.25 0.34 30.91
CA ILE A 135 3.77 -0.73 30.05
C ILE A 135 3.04 -2.02 30.39
N SER A 136 2.31 -2.53 29.40
CA SER A 136 1.44 -3.71 29.52
C SER A 136 1.82 -4.83 28.55
N THR A 137 2.65 -4.53 27.55
CA THR A 137 3.14 -5.51 26.58
C THR A 137 4.66 -5.57 26.51
N VAL A 138 5.18 -6.71 26.06
CA VAL A 138 6.62 -6.87 25.78
C VAL A 138 7.09 -5.89 24.70
N GLN A 139 6.24 -5.58 23.72
CA GLN A 139 6.56 -4.64 22.66
C GLN A 139 6.76 -3.21 23.22
N GLU A 140 5.83 -2.75 24.06
CA GLU A 140 5.95 -1.46 24.75
C GLU A 140 7.22 -1.38 25.61
N LEU A 141 7.57 -2.47 26.30
CA LEU A 141 8.80 -2.55 27.08
C LEU A 141 10.04 -2.34 26.20
N ILE A 142 10.11 -3.00 25.04
CA ILE A 142 11.24 -2.86 24.11
C ILE A 142 11.32 -1.42 23.58
N LEU A 143 10.19 -0.85 23.14
CA LEU A 143 10.14 0.53 22.63
C LEU A 143 10.52 1.56 23.70
N SER A 144 10.06 1.35 24.94
CA SER A 144 10.46 2.17 26.09
C SER A 144 11.96 2.07 26.36
N GLU A 145 12.55 0.87 26.25
CA GLU A 145 14.00 0.70 26.41
C GLU A 145 14.80 1.40 25.32
N ILE A 146 14.32 1.40 24.07
CA ILE A 146 14.92 2.20 22.98
C ILE A 146 14.88 3.68 23.35
N ASN A 147 13.72 4.20 23.74
CA ASN A 147 13.55 5.60 24.15
C ASN A 147 14.49 6.00 25.28
N ASN A 148 14.53 5.21 26.35
CA ASN A 148 15.42 5.45 27.48
C ASN A 148 16.89 5.42 27.06
N SER A 149 17.28 4.47 26.21
CA SER A 149 18.66 4.34 25.72
C SER A 149 19.08 5.51 24.84
N VAL A 150 18.20 6.01 23.97
CA VAL A 150 18.45 7.19 23.15
C VAL A 150 18.50 8.46 24.00
N ARG A 151 17.54 8.67 24.90
CA ARG A 151 17.55 9.84 25.81
C ARG A 151 18.80 9.92 26.70
N ASN A 152 19.34 8.76 27.08
CA ASN A 152 20.60 8.69 27.82
C ASN A 152 21.82 9.06 26.96
N MET A 153 21.76 8.83 25.65
CA MET A 153 22.79 9.23 24.69
C MET A 153 22.67 10.72 24.37
N ASP A 154 21.48 11.16 23.99
CA ASP A 154 21.15 12.55 23.69
C ASP A 154 19.69 12.84 24.09
N PRO A 155 19.46 13.64 25.14
CA PRO A 155 18.12 13.96 25.62
C PRO A 155 17.38 14.97 24.73
N THR A 156 18.04 15.54 23.71
CA THR A 156 17.43 16.54 22.81
C THR A 156 16.69 15.91 21.63
N LEU A 157 16.96 14.64 21.34
CA LEU A 157 16.36 13.90 20.23
C LEU A 157 14.91 13.51 20.55
N ASP A 158 13.99 13.81 19.61
CA ASP A 158 12.60 13.38 19.68
C ASP A 158 12.36 12.18 18.74
N ILE A 159 12.39 10.98 19.32
CA ILE A 159 12.23 9.74 18.55
C ILE A 159 10.78 9.22 18.53
N ASP A 160 9.83 9.89 19.17
CA ASP A 160 8.45 9.42 19.28
C ASP A 160 7.80 9.15 17.90
N PRO A 161 8.06 9.95 16.83
CA PRO A 161 7.58 9.62 15.49
C PRO A 161 8.07 8.25 14.99
N ILE A 162 9.33 7.91 15.25
CA ILE A 162 9.94 6.65 14.81
C ILE A 162 9.47 5.48 15.67
N LEU A 163 9.26 5.68 16.97
CA LEU A 163 8.70 4.63 17.84
C LEU A 163 7.30 4.21 17.41
N ARG A 164 6.45 5.18 16.99
CA ARG A 164 5.14 4.89 16.41
C ARG A 164 5.26 4.08 15.11
N LEU A 165 6.20 4.44 14.25
CA LEU A 165 6.51 3.73 13.01
C LEU A 165 6.96 2.27 13.25
N MET A 166 7.77 2.06 14.28
CA MET A 166 8.22 0.73 14.70
C MET A 166 7.08 -0.10 15.30
N ALA A 167 6.11 0.56 15.94
CA ALA A 167 4.92 -0.10 16.48
C ALA A 167 3.87 -0.42 15.41
N SER A 168 3.92 0.23 14.24
CA SER A 168 2.91 0.08 13.18
C SER A 168 3.04 -1.24 12.41
N THR A 169 1.91 -1.67 11.83
CA THR A 169 1.81 -2.88 10.99
C THR A 169 2.01 -2.58 9.49
N ASN A 170 2.13 -1.30 9.10
CA ASN A 170 2.22 -0.89 7.70
C ASN A 170 3.49 -1.40 7.01
N SER A 171 3.50 -1.55 5.68
CA SER A 171 4.70 -1.92 4.93
C SER A 171 5.84 -0.91 5.16
N ALA A 172 7.04 -1.42 5.49
CA ALA A 172 8.22 -0.59 5.73
C ALA A 172 8.63 0.25 4.50
N GLU A 173 8.21 -0.12 3.29
CA GLU A 173 8.57 0.56 2.04
C GLU A 173 7.96 1.96 1.94
N THR A 174 6.77 2.16 2.50
CA THR A 174 6.03 3.45 2.40
C THR A 174 5.76 4.08 3.76
N ALA A 175 6.06 3.38 4.86
CA ALA A 175 5.72 3.83 6.20
C ALA A 175 6.30 5.21 6.54
N TRP A 176 7.55 5.49 6.17
CA TRP A 176 8.19 6.80 6.43
C TRP A 176 7.41 7.96 5.82
N LEU A 177 6.94 7.82 4.58
CA LEU A 177 6.21 8.88 3.86
C LEU A 177 4.73 8.96 4.28
N LYS A 178 4.14 7.85 4.72
CA LYS A 178 2.73 7.79 5.12
C LYS A 178 2.50 8.24 6.57
N GLU A 179 3.45 7.98 7.47
CA GLU A 179 3.25 8.17 8.92
C GLU A 179 4.04 9.34 9.52
N ILE A 180 5.11 9.80 8.86
CA ILE A 180 5.92 10.91 9.36
C ILE A 180 5.66 12.18 8.52
N PRO A 181 5.27 13.30 9.14
CA PRO A 181 5.15 14.58 8.45
C PRO A 181 6.43 14.96 7.70
N PHE A 182 6.31 15.51 6.49
CA PHE A 182 7.46 15.74 5.61
C PHE A 182 8.50 16.70 6.17
N ASN A 183 8.06 17.76 6.87
CA ASN A 183 8.95 18.70 7.55
C ASN A 183 9.79 18.02 8.66
N VAL A 184 9.20 17.04 9.34
CA VAL A 184 9.90 16.20 10.32
C VAL A 184 10.83 15.25 9.59
N LEU A 185 10.33 14.49 8.61
CA LEU A 185 11.10 13.47 7.88
C LEU A 185 12.42 13.98 7.29
N LYS A 186 12.44 15.22 6.79
CA LYS A 186 13.68 15.86 6.26
C LYS A 186 14.80 16.03 7.28
N ASN A 187 14.47 16.07 8.58
CA ASN A 187 15.38 16.49 9.63
C ASN A 187 15.66 15.42 10.70
N ILE A 188 15.09 14.20 10.58
CA ILE A 188 15.21 13.14 11.60
C ILE A 188 16.43 12.21 11.46
N GLU A 189 17.43 12.58 10.67
CA GLU A 189 18.61 11.72 10.41
C GLU A 189 19.34 11.35 11.71
N SER A 190 19.44 12.31 12.65
CA SER A 190 20.11 12.10 13.94
C SER A 190 19.36 11.08 14.81
N GLU A 191 18.04 11.17 14.85
CA GLU A 191 17.13 10.26 15.54
C GLU A 191 17.23 8.84 14.96
N VAL A 192 17.20 8.73 13.62
CA VAL A 192 17.35 7.46 12.90
C VAL A 192 18.71 6.81 13.23
N SER A 193 19.79 7.59 13.20
CA SER A 193 21.13 7.11 13.54
C SER A 193 21.22 6.66 15.01
N ALA A 194 20.65 7.43 15.94
CA ALA A 194 20.67 7.11 17.37
C ALA A 194 19.94 5.80 17.68
N ILE A 195 18.76 5.57 17.10
CA ILE A 195 18.03 4.30 17.24
C ILE A 195 18.85 3.17 16.64
N ASN A 196 19.44 3.36 15.45
CA ASN A 196 20.23 2.34 14.81
C ASN A 196 21.44 1.93 15.65
N GLU A 197 22.10 2.88 16.30
CA GLU A 197 23.19 2.59 17.22
C GLU A 197 22.68 1.82 18.44
N VAL A 198 21.57 2.24 19.06
CA VAL A 198 21.00 1.59 20.24
C VAL A 198 20.58 0.15 19.97
N VAL A 199 19.80 -0.09 18.93
CA VAL A 199 19.23 -1.41 18.62
C VAL A 199 20.31 -2.43 18.26
N ASN A 200 21.40 -2.00 17.62
CA ASN A 200 22.50 -2.87 17.22
C ASN A 200 23.57 -3.08 18.30
N ARG A 201 23.45 -2.44 19.48
CA ARG A 201 24.37 -2.69 20.60
C ARG A 201 24.22 -4.12 21.12
N SER A 202 25.33 -4.83 21.25
CA SER A 202 25.34 -6.21 21.76
C SER A 202 24.75 -6.35 23.18
N SER A 203 24.79 -5.29 23.98
CA SER A 203 24.28 -5.26 25.35
C SER A 203 22.80 -4.89 25.46
N PHE A 204 22.13 -4.48 24.38
CA PHE A 204 20.77 -3.95 24.44
C PHE A 204 19.75 -5.02 24.85
N LEU A 205 19.81 -6.21 24.27
CA LEU A 205 18.96 -7.32 24.70
C LEU A 205 19.19 -7.69 26.18
N GLU A 206 20.44 -7.64 26.65
CA GLU A 206 20.78 -7.90 28.04
C GLU A 206 20.20 -6.83 28.99
N SER A 207 20.09 -5.57 28.55
CA SER A 207 19.48 -4.51 29.37
C SER A 207 17.98 -4.76 29.57
N ILE A 208 17.27 -5.24 28.55
CA ILE A 208 15.86 -5.65 28.67
C ILE A 208 15.74 -6.87 29.60
N MET A 209 16.59 -7.89 29.42
CA MET A 209 16.54 -9.11 30.23
C MET A 209 16.69 -8.84 31.74
N LYS A 210 17.53 -7.86 32.12
CA LYS A 210 17.72 -7.44 33.52
C LYS A 210 16.48 -6.81 34.16
N LYS A 211 15.48 -6.42 33.36
CA LYS A 211 14.25 -5.79 33.83
C LYS A 211 13.13 -6.79 34.18
N GLU A 212 13.41 -8.10 34.20
CA GLU A 212 12.43 -9.14 34.53
C GLU A 212 11.63 -8.81 35.79
N LEU A 213 12.31 -8.55 36.90
CA LEU A 213 11.64 -8.33 38.18
C LEU A 213 10.72 -7.10 38.18
N LEU A 214 11.02 -6.10 37.35
CA LEU A 214 10.23 -4.88 37.22
C LEU A 214 8.96 -5.11 36.40
N TYR A 215 9.08 -5.77 35.24
CA TYR A 215 8.00 -5.76 34.24
C TYR A 215 7.33 -7.11 34.00
N ARG A 216 7.97 -8.24 34.34
CA ARG A 216 7.47 -9.59 33.98
C ARG A 216 6.01 -9.79 34.36
N ASN A 217 5.64 -9.41 35.58
CA ASN A 217 4.26 -9.52 36.05
C ASN A 217 3.31 -8.55 35.32
N GLN A 218 3.76 -7.33 34.99
CA GLN A 218 2.94 -6.34 34.27
C GLN A 218 2.59 -6.79 32.86
N VAL A 219 3.53 -7.44 32.18
CA VAL A 219 3.33 -8.03 30.85
C VAL A 219 2.73 -9.44 30.92
N LEU A 220 2.22 -9.85 32.09
CA LEU A 220 1.53 -11.11 32.36
C LEU A 220 2.32 -12.38 32.02
N LEU A 221 3.64 -12.34 32.22
CA LEU A 221 4.53 -13.49 31.99
C LEU A 221 4.93 -14.18 33.30
N ILE A 222 5.18 -15.48 33.21
CA ILE A 222 5.83 -16.25 34.29
C ILE A 222 7.35 -16.35 34.03
N PRO A 223 8.19 -16.68 35.02
CA PRO A 223 9.66 -16.68 34.88
C PRO A 223 10.17 -17.52 33.70
N ASN A 224 9.56 -18.69 33.47
CA ASN A 224 9.95 -19.59 32.39
C ASN A 224 9.60 -19.07 30.99
N GLU A 225 8.68 -18.11 30.88
CA GLU A 225 8.28 -17.51 29.59
C GLU A 225 9.09 -16.26 29.26
N TRP A 226 9.66 -15.59 30.27
CA TRP A 226 10.29 -14.27 30.12
C TRP A 226 11.35 -14.27 29.00
N MET A 227 12.33 -15.17 29.10
CA MET A 227 13.43 -15.21 28.14
C MET A 227 12.94 -15.44 26.70
N ASP A 228 12.06 -16.42 26.49
CA ASP A 228 11.59 -16.78 25.15
C ASP A 228 10.71 -15.69 24.54
N LYS A 229 9.85 -15.06 25.34
CA LYS A 229 8.97 -13.98 24.89
C LYS A 229 9.75 -12.70 24.57
N ILE A 230 10.71 -12.31 25.41
CA ILE A 230 11.60 -11.17 25.11
C ILE A 230 12.41 -11.44 23.84
N ASN A 231 13.03 -12.62 23.70
CA ASN A 231 13.83 -12.96 22.52
C ASN A 231 13.00 -12.92 21.23
N SER A 232 11.79 -13.48 21.26
CA SER A 232 10.90 -13.52 20.10
C SER A 232 10.45 -12.13 19.70
N ALA A 233 10.00 -11.31 20.66
CA ALA A 233 9.56 -9.94 20.40
C ALA A 233 10.72 -9.03 19.96
N PHE A 234 11.90 -9.18 20.56
CA PHE A 234 13.10 -8.45 20.16
C PHE A 234 13.50 -8.80 18.72
N SER A 235 13.49 -10.08 18.35
CA SER A 235 13.77 -10.52 16.97
C SER A 235 12.80 -9.88 15.96
N LEU A 236 11.49 -9.90 16.25
CA LEU A 236 10.49 -9.27 15.40
C LEU A 236 10.72 -7.76 15.26
N MET A 237 10.97 -7.07 16.38
CA MET A 237 11.23 -5.63 16.40
C MET A 237 12.52 -5.26 15.67
N ASN A 238 13.58 -6.04 15.85
CA ASN A 238 14.86 -5.82 15.19
C ASN A 238 14.75 -6.02 13.67
N ASN A 239 13.99 -7.03 13.22
CA ASN A 239 13.70 -7.22 11.80
C ASN A 239 12.89 -6.06 11.23
N ARG A 240 11.88 -5.59 11.97
CA ARG A 240 11.09 -4.40 11.61
C ARG A 240 11.98 -3.17 11.46
N TRP A 241 12.81 -2.87 12.46
CA TRP A 241 13.75 -1.75 12.42
C TRP A 241 14.73 -1.87 11.26
N THR A 242 15.32 -3.04 11.05
CA THR A 242 16.26 -3.29 9.94
C THR A 242 15.64 -2.97 8.58
N ASN A 243 14.37 -3.32 8.39
CA ASN A 243 13.65 -3.02 7.16
C ASN A 243 13.34 -1.51 7.04
N LEU A 244 12.86 -0.87 8.11
CA LEU A 244 12.62 0.58 8.13
C LEU A 244 13.91 1.36 7.83
N PHE A 245 15.00 1.03 8.50
CA PHE A 245 16.31 1.67 8.33
C PHE A 245 16.81 1.57 6.88
N LYS A 246 16.66 0.40 6.22
CA LYS A 246 17.02 0.23 4.81
C LYS A 246 16.17 1.07 3.84
N GLN A 247 14.93 1.37 4.19
CA GLN A 247 14.02 2.13 3.36
C GLN A 247 14.13 3.64 3.57
N TYR A 248 14.68 4.09 4.70
CA TYR A 248 14.79 5.50 5.06
C TYR A 248 15.39 6.38 3.94
N GLU A 249 16.58 6.02 3.44
CA GLU A 249 17.25 6.76 2.35
C GLU A 249 16.44 6.79 1.07
N LYS A 250 15.74 5.69 0.75
CA LYS A 250 14.87 5.62 -0.44
C LYS A 250 13.66 6.53 -0.27
N SER A 251 13.06 6.55 0.93
CA SER A 251 11.94 7.45 1.23
C SER A 251 12.35 8.92 1.18
N LEU A 252 13.56 9.26 1.64
CA LEU A 252 14.11 10.62 1.48
C LEU A 252 14.29 10.98 0.01
N LEU A 253 14.82 10.06 -0.81
CA LEU A 253 14.99 10.30 -2.24
C LEU A 253 13.66 10.60 -2.92
N VAL A 254 12.61 9.83 -2.62
CA VAL A 254 11.25 10.08 -3.11
C VAL A 254 10.78 11.46 -2.66
N LEU A 255 10.90 11.79 -1.37
CA LEU A 255 10.51 13.09 -0.84
C LEU A 255 11.20 14.25 -1.55
N PHE A 256 12.50 14.15 -1.83
CA PHE A 256 13.27 15.19 -2.52
C PHE A 256 12.92 15.32 -4.00
N GLN A 257 12.36 14.28 -4.62
CA GLN A 257 11.89 14.31 -6.01
C GLN A 257 10.44 14.79 -6.14
N MET A 258 9.66 14.74 -5.07
CA MET A 258 8.28 15.24 -5.07
C MET A 258 8.21 16.75 -5.35
N PRO A 259 7.16 17.23 -6.03
CA PRO A 259 6.95 18.65 -6.27
C PRO A 259 6.76 19.43 -4.94
N PRO A 260 7.06 20.74 -4.91
CA PRO A 260 6.92 21.56 -3.70
C PRO A 260 5.51 21.55 -3.10
N ILE A 261 4.49 21.46 -3.95
CA ILE A 261 3.11 21.22 -3.59
C ILE A 261 2.63 20.01 -4.38
N HIS A 262 2.09 19.01 -3.70
CA HIS A 262 1.50 17.81 -4.30
C HIS A 262 -0.03 17.86 -4.18
N ILE A 263 -0.73 17.63 -5.28
CA ILE A 263 -2.19 17.54 -5.28
C ILE A 263 -2.55 16.15 -4.76
N LEU A 264 -3.29 16.06 -3.65
CA LEU A 264 -3.70 14.76 -3.08
C LEU A 264 -4.98 14.22 -3.70
N GLY A 265 -5.85 15.11 -4.19
CA GLY A 265 -7.10 14.70 -4.79
C GLY A 265 -8.18 15.77 -4.73
N ALA A 266 -9.38 15.37 -5.14
CA ALA A 266 -10.57 16.18 -5.07
C ALA A 266 -11.79 15.34 -4.73
N LYS A 267 -12.75 15.94 -4.01
CA LYS A 267 -14.06 15.33 -3.76
C LYS A 267 -15.20 16.31 -4.04
N PRO A 268 -16.33 15.86 -4.60
CA PRO A 268 -17.52 16.69 -4.72
C PRO A 268 -18.11 17.00 -3.34
N LEU A 269 -18.66 18.21 -3.18
CA LEU A 269 -19.40 18.67 -2.00
C LEU A 269 -20.91 18.73 -2.28
N GLU A 270 -21.71 18.71 -1.22
CA GLU A 270 -23.19 18.70 -1.32
C GLU A 270 -23.77 19.93 -2.02
N ASP A 271 -23.07 21.07 -1.96
CA ASP A 271 -23.47 22.34 -2.57
C ASP A 271 -23.05 22.48 -4.04
N GLY A 272 -22.45 21.44 -4.61
CA GLY A 272 -21.95 21.40 -5.98
C GLY A 272 -20.52 21.93 -6.16
N GLN A 273 -19.89 22.48 -5.11
CA GLN A 273 -18.46 22.79 -5.12
C GLN A 273 -17.62 21.51 -5.05
N LYS A 274 -16.31 21.66 -5.20
CA LYS A 274 -15.35 20.54 -5.07
C LYS A 274 -14.31 20.91 -4.03
N ASP A 275 -14.08 20.04 -3.06
CA ASP A 275 -13.00 20.20 -2.11
C ASP A 275 -11.73 19.64 -2.71
N PHE A 276 -10.82 20.53 -3.08
CA PHE A 276 -9.54 20.24 -3.68
C PHE A 276 -8.46 20.25 -2.60
N VAL A 277 -7.70 19.15 -2.48
CA VAL A 277 -6.78 18.96 -1.37
C VAL A 277 -5.35 18.94 -1.87
N LEU A 278 -4.52 19.80 -1.29
CA LEU A 278 -3.09 19.91 -1.58
C LEU A 278 -2.27 19.64 -0.32
N GLN A 279 -1.09 19.09 -0.53
CA GLN A 279 -0.07 18.88 0.49
C GLN A 279 1.15 19.73 0.15
N VAL A 280 1.53 20.64 1.05
CA VAL A 280 2.81 21.33 0.93
C VAL A 280 3.91 20.37 1.38
N VAL A 281 4.86 20.10 0.49
CA VAL A 281 5.95 19.13 0.68
C VAL A 281 7.27 19.84 0.97
N HIS A 282 7.55 20.91 0.22
CA HIS A 282 8.77 21.71 0.37
C HIS A 282 8.43 23.16 0.67
N GLU A 283 8.17 23.45 1.95
CA GLU A 283 7.80 24.80 2.42
C GLU A 283 8.86 25.86 2.07
N ASP A 284 10.12 25.46 2.04
CA ASP A 284 11.29 26.28 1.70
C ASP A 284 11.38 26.66 0.21
N LEU A 285 10.62 25.97 -0.65
CA LEU A 285 10.59 26.19 -2.10
C LEU A 285 9.29 26.85 -2.58
N VAL A 286 8.36 27.16 -1.68
CA VAL A 286 7.02 27.67 -2.01
C VAL A 286 6.84 29.09 -1.48
N ASP A 287 6.53 30.02 -2.39
CA ASP A 287 5.88 31.27 -2.05
C ASP A 287 4.38 31.12 -2.29
N LEU A 288 3.60 31.02 -1.20
CA LEU A 288 2.15 30.84 -1.28
C LEU A 288 1.45 32.06 -1.86
N GLU A 289 2.01 33.26 -1.76
CA GLU A 289 1.43 34.48 -2.35
C GLU A 289 1.57 34.48 -3.89
N GLU A 290 2.55 33.74 -4.43
CA GLU A 290 2.75 33.53 -5.87
C GLU A 290 2.24 32.16 -6.36
N SER A 291 1.50 31.42 -5.52
CA SER A 291 0.99 30.09 -5.84
C SER A 291 -0.54 30.08 -5.89
N TYR A 292 -1.11 29.54 -6.97
CA TYR A 292 -2.55 29.60 -7.23
C TYR A 292 -3.04 28.42 -8.06
N LEU A 293 -4.34 28.13 -7.96
CA LEU A 293 -5.03 27.24 -8.89
C LEU A 293 -5.69 28.07 -9.98
N LEU A 294 -5.58 27.64 -11.23
CA LEU A 294 -6.09 28.34 -12.41
C LEU A 294 -7.11 27.48 -13.17
N TYR A 295 -8.21 28.09 -13.60
CA TYR A 295 -9.19 27.51 -14.53
C TYR A 295 -9.57 28.57 -15.57
N GLY A 296 -9.03 28.45 -16.78
CA GLY A 296 -9.17 29.50 -17.80
C GLY A 296 -8.60 30.83 -17.30
N ASP A 297 -9.46 31.84 -17.15
CA ASP A 297 -9.10 33.17 -16.65
C ASP A 297 -9.39 33.36 -15.14
N GLU A 298 -10.00 32.36 -14.49
CA GLU A 298 -10.30 32.39 -13.05
C GLU A 298 -9.15 31.78 -12.26
N TYR A 299 -8.88 32.32 -11.07
CA TYR A 299 -7.85 31.77 -10.18
C TYR A 299 -8.28 31.77 -8.70
N LEU A 300 -7.69 30.86 -7.93
CA LEU A 300 -7.79 30.78 -6.47
C LEU A 300 -6.38 30.88 -5.88
N ASP A 301 -6.13 31.92 -5.11
CA ASP A 301 -4.86 32.17 -4.44
C ASP A 301 -4.69 31.24 -3.23
N LEU A 302 -3.63 30.43 -3.23
CA LEU A 302 -3.39 29.44 -2.17
C LEU A 302 -3.09 30.08 -0.81
N SER A 303 -2.55 31.30 -0.77
CA SER A 303 -2.28 32.04 0.48
C SER A 303 -3.55 32.41 1.25
N SER A 304 -4.70 32.42 0.58
CA SER A 304 -6.00 32.73 1.19
C SER A 304 -6.59 31.58 2.00
N PHE A 305 -6.00 30.39 1.94
CA PHE A 305 -6.49 29.19 2.62
C PHE A 305 -5.58 28.79 3.79
N ALA A 306 -6.18 28.33 4.87
CA ALA A 306 -5.43 27.91 6.04
C ALA A 306 -4.67 26.61 5.77
N LYS A 307 -3.36 26.65 5.95
CA LYS A 307 -2.51 25.46 6.01
C LYS A 307 -2.53 24.90 7.42
N ASP A 308 -2.83 23.61 7.57
CA ASP A 308 -2.81 22.96 8.87
C ASP A 308 -1.37 22.61 9.34
N THR A 309 -1.25 22.03 10.52
CA THR A 309 0.04 21.64 11.11
C THR A 309 0.76 20.51 10.37
N SER A 310 0.05 19.76 9.52
CA SER A 310 0.61 18.71 8.67
C SER A 310 1.01 19.21 7.28
N GLY A 311 0.70 20.47 6.96
CA GLY A 311 0.98 21.09 5.67
C GLY A 311 -0.15 20.93 4.64
N LEU A 312 -1.33 20.45 5.06
CA LEU A 312 -2.49 20.30 4.18
C LEU A 312 -3.19 21.63 3.96
N ILE A 313 -3.64 21.85 2.73
CA ILE A 313 -4.49 22.98 2.30
C ILE A 313 -5.72 22.41 1.61
N SER A 314 -6.90 22.78 2.10
CA SER A 314 -8.20 22.47 1.48
C SER A 314 -8.73 23.71 0.78
N VAL A 315 -9.05 23.57 -0.49
CA VAL A 315 -9.47 24.65 -1.38
C VAL A 315 -10.84 24.32 -1.97
N PRO A 316 -11.92 25.01 -1.56
CA PRO A 316 -13.22 24.88 -2.20
C PRO A 316 -13.20 25.51 -3.60
N ALA A 317 -13.14 24.66 -4.62
CA ALA A 317 -13.20 25.06 -6.02
C ALA A 317 -14.65 25.21 -6.50
N PRO A 318 -14.96 26.24 -7.30
CA PRO A 318 -16.29 26.42 -7.88
C PRO A 318 -16.78 25.20 -8.68
N GLY A 319 -18.07 24.90 -8.59
CA GLY A 319 -18.64 23.70 -9.23
C GLY A 319 -18.51 23.63 -10.75
N HIS A 320 -18.38 24.78 -11.42
CA HIS A 320 -18.19 24.87 -12.88
C HIS A 320 -16.76 24.56 -13.33
N TRP A 321 -15.79 24.50 -12.42
CA TRP A 321 -14.42 24.12 -12.75
C TRP A 321 -14.37 22.64 -13.14
N THR A 322 -13.92 22.35 -14.36
CA THR A 322 -13.74 20.98 -14.86
C THR A 322 -12.31 20.48 -14.69
N TYR A 323 -11.34 21.38 -14.51
CA TYR A 323 -9.96 21.08 -14.16
C TYR A 323 -9.40 22.21 -13.29
N ALA A 324 -8.22 21.98 -12.71
CA ALA A 324 -7.43 23.03 -12.08
C ALA A 324 -5.95 22.87 -12.46
N ASP A 325 -5.34 23.95 -12.93
CA ASP A 325 -3.90 24.04 -13.17
C ASP A 325 -3.23 24.58 -11.91
N LEU A 326 -2.36 23.78 -11.29
CA LEU A 326 -1.54 24.19 -10.17
C LEU A 326 -0.36 25.02 -10.66
N MET A 327 -0.33 26.27 -10.23
CA MET A 327 0.75 27.21 -10.45
C MET A 327 1.50 27.39 -9.12
N ILE A 328 2.80 27.16 -9.11
CA ILE A 328 3.67 27.36 -7.94
C ILE A 328 4.71 28.41 -8.31
N ASN A 329 4.82 29.49 -7.53
CA ASN A 329 5.72 30.62 -7.83
C ASN A 329 5.54 31.14 -9.28
N GLY A 330 4.28 31.20 -9.75
CA GLY A 330 3.93 31.61 -11.12
C GLY A 330 4.27 30.62 -12.24
N ILE A 331 4.76 29.40 -11.94
CA ILE A 331 5.11 28.37 -12.92
C ILE A 331 4.07 27.26 -12.93
N PHE A 332 3.67 26.79 -14.12
CA PHE A 332 2.77 25.65 -14.26
C PHE A 332 3.46 24.35 -13.81
N HIS A 333 2.81 23.61 -12.91
CA HIS A 333 3.31 22.33 -12.40
C HIS A 333 2.48 21.13 -12.84
N GLN A 334 1.16 21.18 -12.64
CA GLN A 334 0.29 20.03 -12.87
C GLN A 334 -1.13 20.48 -13.17
N ARG A 335 -1.80 19.79 -14.10
CA ARG A 335 -3.27 19.87 -14.26
C ARG A 335 -3.93 18.72 -13.52
N PHE A 336 -4.99 19.00 -12.76
CA PHE A 336 -5.80 17.99 -12.10
C PHE A 336 -7.26 18.00 -12.61
N PRO A 337 -7.85 16.83 -12.89
CA PRO A 337 -9.24 16.73 -13.34
C PRO A 337 -10.22 16.98 -12.18
N LEU A 338 -11.16 17.89 -12.38
CA LEU A 338 -12.25 18.14 -11.44
C LEU A 338 -13.59 17.61 -11.95
N TRP A 339 -13.73 17.27 -13.23
CA TRP A 339 -14.97 16.76 -13.82
C TRP A 339 -15.34 15.34 -13.38
N ILE A 340 -14.43 14.62 -12.71
CA ILE A 340 -14.70 13.27 -12.21
C ILE A 340 -15.79 13.34 -11.13
N PRO A 341 -16.90 12.59 -11.27
CA PRO A 341 -18.09 12.75 -10.43
C PRO A 341 -17.98 12.09 -9.04
N ARG A 342 -16.86 11.44 -8.75
CA ARG A 342 -16.60 10.72 -7.50
C ARG A 342 -15.31 11.24 -6.86
N PRO A 343 -15.16 11.07 -5.54
CA PRO A 343 -13.90 11.31 -4.85
C PRO A 343 -12.72 10.58 -5.53
N VAL A 344 -11.68 11.34 -5.85
CA VAL A 344 -10.50 10.86 -6.57
C VAL A 344 -9.24 11.34 -5.88
N SER A 345 -8.29 10.44 -5.68
CA SER A 345 -6.95 10.72 -5.14
C SER A 345 -5.90 10.65 -6.23
N ASN A 346 -4.83 11.40 -6.04
CA ASN A 346 -3.59 11.29 -6.80
C ASN A 346 -2.53 10.62 -5.93
N THR A 347 -1.84 9.60 -6.45
CA THR A 347 -0.74 8.96 -5.72
C THR A 347 0.55 9.79 -5.80
N MET A 348 1.57 9.42 -5.03
CA MET A 348 2.92 9.97 -5.15
C MET A 348 3.54 9.64 -6.52
N GLU A 349 3.07 8.57 -7.16
CA GLU A 349 3.49 8.10 -8.48
C GLU A 349 2.68 8.76 -9.62
N GLY A 350 1.63 9.52 -9.30
CA GLY A 350 0.81 10.27 -10.27
C GLY A 350 -0.45 9.53 -10.74
N ASP A 351 -0.78 8.39 -10.14
CA ASP A 351 -1.95 7.59 -10.51
C ASP A 351 -3.24 8.22 -9.95
N LEU A 352 -4.30 8.16 -10.75
CA LEU A 352 -5.63 8.62 -10.34
C LEU A 352 -6.45 7.44 -9.82
N LEU A 353 -6.76 7.47 -8.53
CA LEU A 353 -7.46 6.38 -7.84
C LEU A 353 -8.81 6.84 -7.29
N PRO A 354 -9.86 6.01 -7.35
CA PRO A 354 -11.05 6.26 -6.55
C PRO A 354 -10.68 6.26 -5.05
N SER A 355 -11.23 7.21 -4.30
CA SER A 355 -10.89 7.33 -2.87
C SER A 355 -11.90 8.11 -2.05
N ASP A 356 -12.55 7.47 -1.09
CA ASP A 356 -13.41 8.16 -0.13
C ASP A 356 -12.64 9.13 0.78
N ASN A 357 -11.34 8.91 0.98
CA ASN A 357 -10.45 9.78 1.73
C ASN A 357 -9.39 10.40 0.82
N VAL A 358 -9.52 11.69 0.56
CA VAL A 358 -8.59 12.49 -0.26
C VAL A 358 -7.57 13.29 0.57
N TYR A 359 -7.60 13.16 1.90
CA TYR A 359 -6.71 13.90 2.81
C TYR A 359 -5.43 13.13 3.18
N THR A 360 -5.33 11.87 2.74
CA THR A 360 -4.18 11.01 3.06
C THR A 360 -3.37 10.76 1.81
N ILE A 361 -2.05 10.86 1.94
CA ILE A 361 -1.16 10.55 0.84
C ILE A 361 -1.18 9.05 0.52
N LYS A 362 -1.34 8.73 -0.76
CA LYS A 362 -1.26 7.37 -1.28
C LYS A 362 0.07 7.21 -2.00
N ALA A 363 0.81 6.15 -1.69
CA ALA A 363 2.11 5.90 -2.32
C ALA A 363 1.94 5.55 -3.79
N GLY A 364 1.07 4.59 -4.08
CA GLY A 364 0.75 4.07 -5.41
C GLY A 364 -0.49 3.20 -5.31
N LEU A 365 -0.63 2.26 -6.22
CA LEU A 365 -1.66 1.24 -6.15
C LEU A 365 -1.44 0.28 -4.97
N GLU A 366 -2.55 -0.21 -4.41
CA GLU A 366 -2.50 -1.28 -3.42
C GLU A 366 -2.26 -2.63 -4.12
N PRO A 367 -1.51 -3.58 -3.52
CA PRO A 367 -1.20 -4.88 -4.11
C PRO A 367 -2.45 -5.62 -4.62
N ALA A 368 -2.46 -5.94 -5.92
CA ALA A 368 -3.54 -6.65 -6.59
C ALA A 368 -3.01 -7.91 -7.29
N SER A 369 -3.94 -8.80 -7.66
CA SER A 369 -3.61 -10.03 -8.38
C SER A 369 -3.44 -9.81 -9.89
N ALA A 370 -3.94 -8.68 -10.42
CA ALA A 370 -3.74 -8.23 -11.78
C ALA A 370 -3.58 -6.71 -11.86
N TRP A 371 -2.89 -6.28 -12.90
CA TRP A 371 -2.46 -4.91 -13.13
C TRP A 371 -2.77 -4.48 -14.56
N PHE A 372 -3.24 -3.24 -14.73
CA PHE A 372 -3.24 -2.57 -16.02
C PHE A 372 -1.81 -2.16 -16.36
N ASN A 373 -1.24 -2.59 -17.49
CA ASN A 373 0.21 -2.53 -17.70
C ASN A 373 0.68 -1.76 -18.91
N GLU A 374 -0.11 -1.72 -19.97
CA GLU A 374 0.26 -1.02 -21.20
C GLU A 374 -0.99 -0.46 -21.87
N MET A 375 -0.89 0.76 -22.38
CA MET A 375 -1.95 1.42 -23.13
C MET A 375 -1.38 2.24 -24.28
N ILE A 376 -2.02 2.10 -25.43
CA ILE A 376 -1.79 2.97 -26.59
C ILE A 376 -3.12 3.54 -27.04
N TRP A 377 -3.22 4.86 -27.01
CA TRP A 377 -4.41 5.61 -27.36
C TRP A 377 -4.15 6.46 -28.61
N SER A 378 -4.94 6.22 -29.66
CA SER A 378 -4.89 6.92 -30.94
C SER A 378 -6.22 7.64 -31.23
N PRO A 379 -6.38 8.91 -30.80
CA PRO A 379 -7.66 9.64 -30.89
C PRO A 379 -8.13 9.87 -32.33
N LYS A 380 -7.21 10.04 -33.29
CA LYS A 380 -7.54 10.25 -34.71
C LYS A 380 -8.25 9.05 -35.33
N THR A 381 -7.90 7.84 -34.90
CA THR A 381 -8.47 6.57 -35.40
C THR A 381 -9.44 5.95 -34.41
N MET A 382 -9.64 6.56 -33.25
CA MET A 382 -10.41 6.00 -32.14
C MET A 382 -9.95 4.58 -31.76
N LYS A 383 -8.64 4.33 -31.84
CA LYS A 383 -8.05 3.03 -31.54
C LYS A 383 -7.45 3.05 -30.13
N LEU A 384 -7.80 2.05 -29.33
CA LEU A 384 -7.31 1.85 -27.97
C LEU A 384 -6.71 0.44 -27.88
N ASP A 385 -5.40 0.36 -27.67
CA ASP A 385 -4.71 -0.88 -27.35
C ASP A 385 -4.47 -0.95 -25.84
N LEU A 386 -4.81 -2.07 -25.22
CA LEU A 386 -4.73 -2.28 -23.77
C LEU A 386 -4.03 -3.60 -23.46
N GLU A 387 -3.26 -3.62 -22.39
CA GLU A 387 -2.73 -4.84 -21.79
C GLU A 387 -2.97 -4.86 -20.28
N ALA A 388 -3.37 -6.02 -19.77
CA ALA A 388 -3.32 -6.31 -18.35
C ALA A 388 -2.48 -7.57 -18.10
N SER A 389 -1.84 -7.63 -16.93
CA SER A 389 -1.05 -8.79 -16.56
C SER A 389 -1.20 -9.15 -15.08
N GLY A 390 -0.97 -10.41 -14.73
CA GLY A 390 -1.05 -10.83 -13.34
C GLY A 390 -1.11 -12.34 -13.14
N VAL A 391 -1.39 -12.74 -11.91
CA VAL A 391 -1.67 -14.13 -11.51
C VAL A 391 -2.99 -14.18 -10.74
N PRO A 392 -4.15 -14.00 -11.41
CA PRO A 392 -5.42 -13.87 -10.71
C PRO A 392 -5.92 -15.20 -10.14
N GLY A 393 -6.62 -15.13 -9.01
CA GLY A 393 -7.35 -16.25 -8.46
C GLY A 393 -8.55 -16.64 -9.33
N PHE A 394 -9.17 -17.78 -9.01
CA PHE A 394 -10.34 -18.27 -9.76
C PHE A 394 -11.55 -17.32 -9.71
N ASP A 395 -11.70 -16.60 -8.59
CA ASP A 395 -12.82 -15.67 -8.36
C ASP A 395 -12.48 -14.21 -8.73
N ASP A 396 -11.25 -13.96 -9.21
CA ASP A 396 -10.83 -12.62 -9.59
C ASP A 396 -11.25 -12.30 -11.03
N HIS A 397 -12.14 -11.33 -11.18
CA HIS A 397 -12.55 -10.80 -12.49
C HIS A 397 -12.17 -9.34 -12.65
N TYR A 398 -11.71 -8.99 -13.85
CA TYR A 398 -11.27 -7.65 -14.18
C TYR A 398 -11.87 -7.16 -15.50
N ALA A 399 -12.06 -5.85 -15.62
CA ALA A 399 -12.59 -5.24 -16.82
C ALA A 399 -12.13 -3.79 -17.02
N PHE A 400 -12.03 -3.40 -18.29
CA PHE A 400 -11.92 -2.01 -18.71
C PHE A 400 -13.31 -1.45 -19.04
N ILE A 401 -13.66 -0.35 -18.39
CA ILE A 401 -14.95 0.32 -18.56
C ILE A 401 -14.70 1.77 -18.95
N LEU A 402 -15.36 2.22 -20.02
CA LEU A 402 -15.31 3.58 -20.56
C LEU A 402 -16.74 4.14 -20.59
N GLN A 403 -17.01 5.24 -19.88
CA GLN A 403 -18.35 5.86 -19.80
C GLN A 403 -19.49 4.86 -19.51
N ASP A 404 -19.31 4.03 -18.48
CA ASP A 404 -20.26 2.98 -18.06
C ASP A 404 -20.50 1.87 -19.10
N GLN A 405 -19.66 1.77 -20.14
CA GLN A 405 -19.69 0.68 -21.11
C GLN A 405 -18.44 -0.20 -21.01
N PHE A 406 -18.64 -1.52 -21.02
CA PHE A 406 -17.55 -2.47 -21.10
C PHE A 406 -16.84 -2.32 -22.43
N VAL A 407 -15.54 -1.99 -22.36
CA VAL A 407 -14.64 -1.99 -23.52
C VAL A 407 -14.03 -3.37 -23.66
N TRP A 408 -13.66 -3.98 -22.53
CA TRP A 408 -13.05 -5.29 -22.51
C TRP A 408 -13.20 -5.96 -21.14
N GLU A 409 -13.82 -7.14 -21.12
CA GLU A 409 -13.87 -8.03 -19.95
C GLU A 409 -12.77 -9.10 -20.09
N LEU A 410 -12.04 -9.36 -19.01
CA LEU A 410 -10.88 -10.25 -19.02
C LEU A 410 -11.20 -11.58 -18.36
N ASP A 411 -10.90 -12.66 -19.09
CA ASP A 411 -10.88 -14.02 -18.58
C ASP A 411 -9.43 -14.50 -18.35
N TRP A 412 -9.20 -15.09 -17.19
CA TRP A 412 -7.89 -15.60 -16.76
C TRP A 412 -7.89 -17.12 -16.70
N GLU A 413 -6.76 -17.73 -17.06
CA GLU A 413 -6.58 -19.16 -16.83
C GLU A 413 -5.93 -19.36 -15.45
N PRO A 414 -6.37 -20.31 -14.61
CA PRO A 414 -5.70 -20.57 -13.34
C PRO A 414 -4.24 -20.99 -13.56
N GLY A 415 -3.30 -20.34 -12.87
CA GLY A 415 -1.87 -20.60 -13.04
C GLY A 415 -1.02 -20.01 -11.92
N PHE A 416 0.28 -20.33 -11.94
CA PHE A 416 1.28 -19.80 -11.00
C PHE A 416 2.26 -18.81 -11.67
N GLU A 417 2.14 -18.62 -12.98
CA GLU A 417 2.98 -17.71 -13.75
C GLU A 417 2.20 -16.47 -14.15
N ILE A 418 2.91 -15.34 -14.30
CA ILE A 418 2.32 -14.08 -14.78
C ILE A 418 1.80 -14.31 -16.19
N GLN A 419 0.52 -14.05 -16.37
CA GLN A 419 -0.15 -14.03 -17.66
C GLN A 419 -0.22 -12.60 -18.19
N TYR A 420 -0.08 -12.45 -19.49
CA TYR A 420 -0.30 -11.20 -20.21
C TYR A 420 -1.53 -11.37 -21.09
N ARG A 421 -2.44 -10.40 -21.00
CA ARG A 421 -3.66 -10.32 -21.80
C ARG A 421 -3.64 -8.98 -22.49
N ASP A 422 -3.84 -8.97 -23.79
CA ASP A 422 -3.91 -7.76 -24.60
C ASP A 422 -5.15 -7.75 -25.50
N SER A 423 -5.57 -6.55 -25.90
CA SER A 423 -6.65 -6.35 -26.86
C SER A 423 -6.49 -5.02 -27.61
N SER A 424 -6.86 -5.04 -28.89
CA SER A 424 -6.95 -3.85 -29.75
C SER A 424 -8.42 -3.53 -30.02
N ILE A 425 -8.91 -2.42 -29.48
CA ILE A 425 -10.30 -2.00 -29.60
C ILE A 425 -10.42 -0.78 -30.53
N LEU A 426 -11.38 -0.82 -31.46
CA LEU A 426 -11.85 0.36 -32.18
C LEU A 426 -13.11 0.87 -31.51
N LEU A 427 -13.11 2.14 -31.11
CA LEU A 427 -14.25 2.76 -30.44
C LEU A 427 -15.18 3.36 -31.50
N ASP A 428 -16.41 2.82 -31.57
CA ASP A 428 -17.39 3.15 -32.61
C ASP A 428 -18.19 4.45 -32.34
N GLN A 429 -17.94 5.12 -31.21
CA GLN A 429 -18.73 6.28 -30.76
C GLN A 429 -17.99 7.61 -30.89
N ALA A 430 -18.75 8.67 -31.15
CA ALA A 430 -18.24 10.03 -30.97
C ALA A 430 -18.03 10.26 -29.46
N ILE A 431 -16.76 10.29 -29.05
CA ILE A 431 -16.37 10.56 -27.67
C ILE A 431 -16.09 12.06 -27.53
N ASP A 432 -16.76 12.69 -26.58
CA ASP A 432 -16.40 14.03 -26.14
C ASP A 432 -15.22 13.93 -25.16
N PHE A 433 -14.07 14.46 -25.56
CA PHE A 433 -12.86 14.48 -24.72
C PHE A 433 -12.89 15.63 -23.71
N PRO A 434 -12.25 15.46 -22.54
CA PRO A 434 -11.59 14.24 -22.05
C PRO A 434 -12.59 13.20 -21.52
N VAL A 435 -12.20 11.92 -21.53
CA VAL A 435 -13.02 10.80 -21.05
C VAL A 435 -12.25 9.89 -20.09
N LEU A 436 -12.98 9.26 -19.15
CA LEU A 436 -12.40 8.38 -18.12
C LEU A 436 -12.46 6.93 -18.56
N LEU A 437 -11.30 6.31 -18.74
CA LEU A 437 -11.15 4.86 -18.77
C LEU A 437 -10.90 4.38 -17.34
N SER A 438 -11.58 3.33 -16.92
CA SER A 438 -11.40 2.73 -15.60
C SER A 438 -10.96 1.27 -15.72
N TRP A 439 -9.96 0.92 -14.93
CA TRP A 439 -9.58 -0.47 -14.64
C TRP A 439 -10.37 -0.92 -13.41
N ASN A 440 -11.16 -1.97 -13.52
CA ASN A 440 -12.12 -2.38 -12.49
C ASN A 440 -11.88 -3.82 -12.06
N LYS A 441 -12.15 -4.09 -10.78
CA LYS A 441 -12.21 -5.43 -10.19
C LYS A 441 -13.65 -5.76 -9.78
N TRP A 442 -14.07 -7.00 -9.97
CA TRP A 442 -15.33 -7.49 -9.44
C TRP A 442 -15.21 -7.83 -7.95
N ASN A 443 -15.96 -7.13 -7.10
CA ASN A 443 -16.01 -7.34 -5.66
C ASN A 443 -17.48 -7.30 -5.19
N GLU A 444 -17.88 -8.21 -4.30
CA GLU A 444 -19.20 -8.17 -3.63
C GLU A 444 -20.40 -7.90 -4.57
N ASP A 445 -20.42 -8.58 -5.72
CA ASP A 445 -21.47 -8.46 -6.76
C ASP A 445 -21.52 -7.12 -7.51
N GLN A 446 -20.43 -6.35 -7.52
CA GLN A 446 -20.32 -5.09 -8.26
C GLN A 446 -18.91 -4.86 -8.85
N TRP A 447 -18.85 -4.09 -9.94
CA TRP A 447 -17.59 -3.63 -10.52
C TRP A 447 -17.12 -2.38 -9.79
N GLU A 448 -15.95 -2.48 -9.18
CA GLU A 448 -15.32 -1.39 -8.46
C GLU A 448 -14.08 -0.90 -9.21
N PRO A 449 -13.97 0.41 -9.47
CA PRO A 449 -12.78 0.96 -10.09
C PRO A 449 -11.60 0.82 -9.13
N VAL A 450 -10.45 0.43 -9.68
CA VAL A 450 -9.16 0.31 -8.99
C VAL A 450 -8.27 1.50 -9.37
N GLU A 451 -8.29 1.88 -10.64
CA GLU A 451 -7.46 2.95 -11.21
C GLU A 451 -8.18 3.61 -12.39
N TYR A 452 -7.88 4.89 -12.63
CA TYR A 452 -8.38 5.66 -13.75
C TYR A 452 -7.26 6.11 -14.69
N MET A 453 -7.55 6.09 -16.00
CA MET A 453 -6.77 6.76 -17.04
C MET A 453 -7.64 7.77 -17.78
N ILE A 454 -7.06 8.90 -18.15
CA ILE A 454 -7.74 9.94 -18.92
C ILE A 454 -7.35 9.78 -20.39
N LEU A 455 -8.34 9.59 -21.24
CA LEU A 455 -8.16 9.69 -22.69
C LEU A 455 -8.55 11.10 -23.15
N ASP A 456 -7.66 11.75 -23.87
CA ASP A 456 -7.86 13.10 -24.41
C ASP A 456 -7.74 13.08 -25.95
N SER A 457 -7.89 14.24 -26.57
CA SER A 457 -7.63 14.51 -27.98
C SER A 457 -6.16 14.31 -28.41
N LEU A 458 -5.24 14.13 -27.44
CA LEU A 458 -3.83 13.86 -27.69
C LEU A 458 -3.54 12.34 -27.64
N PRO A 459 -2.69 11.83 -28.55
CA PRO A 459 -2.25 10.44 -28.48
C PRO A 459 -1.42 10.19 -27.22
N MET A 460 -1.51 8.98 -26.69
CA MET A 460 -0.77 8.56 -25.50
C MET A 460 -0.28 7.13 -25.69
N ALA A 461 0.95 6.84 -25.27
CA ALA A 461 1.49 5.49 -25.22
C ALA A 461 2.27 5.34 -23.91
N VAL A 462 1.79 4.50 -23.01
CA VAL A 462 2.33 4.35 -21.66
C VAL A 462 2.38 2.89 -21.24
N HIS A 463 3.37 2.56 -20.42
CA HIS A 463 3.51 1.24 -19.82
C HIS A 463 4.03 1.30 -18.40
N ARG A 464 3.89 0.20 -17.67
CA ARG A 464 4.58 -0.07 -16.42
C ARG A 464 4.92 -1.55 -16.29
N PHE A 465 5.76 -1.86 -15.32
CA PHE A 465 6.01 -3.24 -14.93
C PHE A 465 4.73 -3.87 -14.32
N PRO A 466 4.60 -5.21 -14.35
CA PRO A 466 3.52 -5.97 -13.72
C PRO A 466 3.62 -5.98 -12.18
N ASP A 467 3.98 -4.84 -11.60
CA ASP A 467 4.09 -4.63 -10.16
C ASP A 467 3.23 -3.45 -9.67
N GLY A 468 2.44 -2.83 -10.57
CA GLY A 468 1.50 -1.77 -10.23
C GLY A 468 2.16 -0.43 -9.89
N LYS A 469 3.44 -0.24 -10.22
CA LYS A 469 4.18 1.00 -9.95
C LYS A 469 4.03 2.04 -11.06
N THR A 470 4.88 3.06 -11.04
CA THR A 470 4.92 4.19 -11.97
C THR A 470 4.76 3.82 -13.44
N TRP A 471 3.81 4.51 -14.10
CA TRP A 471 3.76 4.60 -15.55
C TRP A 471 4.99 5.30 -16.13
N SER A 472 5.40 4.86 -17.31
CA SER A 472 6.45 5.44 -18.13
C SER A 472 5.94 5.62 -19.55
N GLU A 473 6.43 6.64 -20.25
CA GLU A 473 6.14 6.80 -21.67
C GLU A 473 6.79 5.67 -22.48
N LEU A 474 6.02 5.10 -23.40
CA LEU A 474 6.48 4.04 -24.28
C LEU A 474 7.20 4.59 -25.50
N ASN A 475 8.42 4.11 -25.72
CA ASN A 475 9.14 4.30 -26.99
C ASN A 475 8.83 3.19 -28.01
N TYR A 476 8.36 2.02 -27.56
CA TYR A 476 7.97 0.88 -28.39
C TYR A 476 6.95 -0.03 -27.70
N ALA A 477 5.99 -0.60 -28.42
CA ALA A 477 4.91 -1.41 -27.85
C ALA A 477 5.43 -2.79 -27.45
N THR A 478 4.98 -3.26 -26.30
CA THR A 478 5.39 -4.54 -25.69
C THR A 478 4.25 -5.51 -25.49
N LEU A 479 3.06 -5.19 -26.03
CA LEU A 479 1.84 -6.01 -25.97
C LEU A 479 2.11 -7.51 -26.16
N GLY A 480 1.62 -8.29 -25.21
CA GLY A 480 1.77 -9.75 -25.15
C GLY A 480 3.12 -10.21 -24.59
N SER A 481 3.94 -9.32 -24.03
CA SER A 481 5.26 -9.65 -23.48
C SER A 481 5.60 -8.84 -22.22
N THR A 482 6.71 -9.17 -21.57
CA THR A 482 7.13 -8.43 -20.38
C THR A 482 7.67 -7.04 -20.76
N ASN A 483 7.19 -6.02 -20.06
CA ASN A 483 7.58 -4.61 -20.20
C ASN A 483 9.01 -4.32 -19.70
N ASP A 484 9.90 -5.32 -19.67
CA ASP A 484 11.27 -5.21 -19.18
C ASP A 484 12.17 -4.54 -20.23
N PRO A 485 12.72 -3.33 -19.96
CA PRO A 485 13.62 -2.64 -20.87
C PRO A 485 14.94 -3.39 -21.11
N HIS A 486 15.26 -4.42 -20.33
CA HIS A 486 16.43 -5.28 -20.50
C HIS A 486 16.20 -6.52 -21.37
N LEU A 487 14.94 -6.83 -21.71
CA LEU A 487 14.57 -7.97 -22.55
C LEU A 487 14.21 -7.50 -23.97
N ASN A 488 15.25 -7.39 -24.80
CA ASN A 488 15.26 -7.39 -26.27
C ASN A 488 15.38 -6.04 -27.01
N GLU A 489 16.62 -5.73 -27.39
CA GLU A 489 17.02 -5.10 -28.67
C GLU A 489 16.57 -5.91 -29.92
N ILE A 490 15.57 -6.78 -29.85
CA ILE A 490 15.19 -7.70 -30.94
C ILE A 490 13.66 -7.87 -31.04
N ASN A 491 12.98 -6.80 -31.48
CA ASN A 491 11.93 -6.76 -32.52
C ASN A 491 11.25 -5.39 -32.44
N THR A 492 11.85 -4.43 -33.12
CA THR A 492 11.34 -3.06 -33.25
C THR A 492 10.13 -3.00 -34.18
N GLU A 493 8.92 -2.92 -33.62
CA GLU A 493 7.79 -2.23 -34.26
C GLU A 493 7.13 -1.26 -33.26
N LEU A 494 7.77 -0.11 -33.03
CA LEU A 494 7.03 1.16 -33.18
C LEU A 494 7.60 1.80 -34.44
N ILE A 495 6.81 1.86 -35.51
CA ILE A 495 7.09 2.75 -36.64
C ILE A 495 6.34 4.05 -36.30
N PRO A 496 7.02 5.15 -35.92
CA PRO A 496 6.39 6.45 -36.00
C PRO A 496 5.95 6.63 -37.45
N GLN A 497 4.65 6.82 -37.71
CA GLN A 497 4.15 7.16 -39.05
C GLN A 497 4.53 8.61 -39.42
N LEU A 498 5.81 8.97 -39.29
CA LEU A 498 6.37 10.24 -39.76
C LEU A 498 6.44 10.25 -41.30
N PHE A 499 6.67 9.08 -41.88
CA PHE A 499 6.76 8.92 -43.33
C PHE A 499 6.33 7.52 -43.79
N VAL A 500 6.01 7.41 -45.08
CA VAL A 500 5.81 6.14 -45.78
C VAL A 500 6.96 5.94 -46.76
N LEU A 501 7.82 4.93 -46.56
CA LEU A 501 8.88 4.59 -47.51
C LEU A 501 8.42 3.46 -48.46
N TYR A 502 8.16 3.83 -49.71
CA TYR A 502 7.74 2.89 -50.75
C TYR A 502 8.91 2.04 -51.23
N GLN A 503 8.61 0.85 -51.76
CA GLN A 503 9.61 0.05 -52.46
C GLN A 503 10.09 0.80 -53.72
N ASN A 504 11.40 0.77 -53.99
CA ASN A 504 11.93 1.36 -55.22
C ASN A 504 11.33 0.68 -56.45
N TYR A 505 11.06 1.45 -57.51
CA TYR A 505 10.52 0.91 -58.76
C TYR A 505 11.32 1.43 -59.96
N PRO A 506 11.76 0.53 -60.88
CA PRO A 506 11.65 -0.94 -60.79
C PRO A 506 12.54 -1.54 -59.68
N ASN A 507 12.19 -2.75 -59.19
CA ASN A 507 13.05 -3.60 -58.36
C ASN A 507 12.75 -5.09 -58.64
N PRO A 508 13.70 -5.90 -59.13
CA PRO A 508 15.07 -5.54 -59.52
C PRO A 508 15.12 -4.49 -60.63
N PHE A 509 16.21 -3.72 -60.70
CA PHE A 509 16.41 -2.70 -61.72
C PHE A 509 17.72 -2.88 -62.48
N ASN A 510 17.76 -2.37 -63.71
CA ASN A 510 18.97 -2.22 -64.51
C ASN A 510 19.12 -0.75 -64.92
N GLY A 511 20.28 -0.17 -64.63
CA GLY A 511 20.56 1.26 -64.80
C GLY A 511 19.97 2.13 -63.69
N LEU A 512 18.66 2.42 -63.75
CA LEU A 512 18.00 3.47 -62.95
C LEU A 512 16.82 2.92 -62.15
N THR A 513 16.59 3.44 -60.94
CA THR A 513 15.40 3.17 -60.13
C THR A 513 14.94 4.43 -59.40
N ARG A 514 13.65 4.50 -59.06
CA ARG A 514 13.08 5.62 -58.30
C ARG A 514 12.84 5.23 -56.85
N LEU A 515 13.28 6.08 -55.93
CA LEU A 515 13.06 6.02 -54.49
C LEU A 515 11.97 7.03 -54.13
N THR A 516 10.86 6.57 -53.56
CA THR A 516 9.71 7.42 -53.24
C THR A 516 9.38 7.31 -51.75
N PHE A 517 9.10 8.44 -51.11
CA PHE A 517 8.55 8.47 -49.76
C PHE A 517 7.56 9.63 -49.57
N ASP A 518 6.61 9.45 -48.68
CA ASP A 518 5.69 10.51 -48.24
C ASP A 518 6.06 10.93 -46.83
N LEU A 519 6.19 12.23 -46.55
CA LEU A 519 6.21 12.78 -45.20
C LEU A 519 4.79 13.14 -44.78
N LEU A 520 4.34 12.60 -43.65
CA LEU A 520 3.00 12.82 -43.10
C LEU A 520 2.93 14.11 -42.27
N GLU A 521 4.05 14.60 -41.77
CA GLU A 521 4.24 15.86 -41.05
C GLU A 521 5.59 16.51 -41.42
N ASP A 522 5.82 17.76 -40.99
CA ASP A 522 7.09 18.46 -41.20
C ASP A 522 8.20 17.82 -40.36
N ALA A 523 9.32 17.46 -40.98
CA ALA A 523 10.39 16.70 -40.33
C ALA A 523 11.78 17.07 -40.86
N THR A 524 12.80 16.89 -40.02
CA THR A 524 14.21 16.82 -40.43
C THR A 524 14.51 15.43 -40.97
N VAL A 525 14.94 15.33 -42.23
CA VAL A 525 15.07 14.07 -42.96
C VAL A 525 16.52 13.87 -43.44
N SER A 526 16.96 12.62 -43.36
CA SER A 526 18.19 12.09 -43.97
C SER A 526 17.83 10.90 -44.86
N LEU A 527 18.25 10.90 -46.14
CA LEU A 527 18.02 9.81 -47.09
C LEU A 527 19.34 9.41 -47.73
N TYR A 528 19.70 8.14 -47.60
CA TYR A 528 20.97 7.62 -48.14
C TYR A 528 20.83 6.18 -48.62
N VAL A 529 21.81 5.74 -49.43
CA VAL A 529 21.91 4.38 -49.97
C VAL A 529 23.17 3.72 -49.43
N THR A 530 23.06 2.49 -48.95
CA THR A 530 24.17 1.65 -48.47
C THR A 530 24.32 0.38 -49.31
N ASP A 531 25.54 -0.17 -49.35
CA ASP A 531 25.77 -1.51 -49.89
C ASP A 531 25.52 -2.61 -48.83
N ALA A 532 25.53 -3.88 -49.24
CA ALA A 532 25.34 -5.02 -48.34
C ALA A 532 26.36 -5.14 -47.18
N LYS A 533 27.43 -4.33 -47.16
CA LYS A 533 28.39 -4.24 -46.05
C LYS A 533 28.14 -3.02 -45.15
N GLY A 534 27.02 -2.31 -45.34
CA GLY A 534 26.66 -1.12 -44.58
C GLY A 534 27.42 0.16 -45.00
N ARG A 535 28.19 0.14 -46.08
CA ARG A 535 28.92 1.33 -46.53
C ARG A 535 27.98 2.27 -47.28
N VAL A 536 27.88 3.52 -46.83
CA VAL A 536 27.15 4.58 -47.53
C VAL A 536 27.77 4.80 -48.92
N ARG A 537 26.92 4.73 -49.95
CA ARG A 537 27.29 4.87 -51.36
C ARG A 537 26.88 6.21 -51.93
N ASP A 538 25.70 6.68 -51.55
CA ASP A 538 25.12 7.93 -52.00
C ASP A 538 24.26 8.51 -50.86
N VAL A 539 24.28 9.82 -50.70
CA VAL A 539 23.44 10.58 -49.74
C VAL A 539 22.65 11.58 -50.57
N PHE A 540 21.33 11.54 -50.48
CA PHE A 540 20.42 12.42 -51.21
C PHE A 540 19.99 13.61 -50.36
N VAL A 541 19.79 13.37 -49.06
CA VAL A 541 19.38 14.35 -48.07
C VAL A 541 20.14 14.03 -46.79
N GLU A 542 20.65 15.05 -46.10
CA GLU A 542 21.35 14.91 -44.82
C GLU A 542 20.87 16.03 -43.89
N ASP A 543 20.16 15.63 -42.84
CA ASP A 543 19.59 16.45 -41.76
C ASP A 543 18.88 17.72 -42.26
N GLN A 544 18.05 17.55 -43.29
CA GLN A 544 17.34 18.66 -43.93
C GLN A 544 15.89 18.75 -43.44
N PHE A 545 15.48 19.94 -42.99
CA PHE A 545 14.07 20.21 -42.70
C PHE A 545 13.22 20.20 -43.99
N MET A 546 12.18 19.38 -44.02
CA MET A 546 11.29 19.16 -45.16
C MET A 546 9.84 19.21 -44.68
N THR A 547 8.98 19.89 -45.44
CA THR A 547 7.55 19.97 -45.12
C THR A 547 6.83 18.67 -45.49
N GLY A 548 5.67 18.40 -44.89
CA GLY A 548 4.81 17.27 -45.25
C GLY A 548 4.52 17.23 -46.76
N GLY A 549 4.57 16.04 -47.38
CA GLY A 549 4.39 15.85 -48.82
C GLY A 549 5.14 14.65 -49.41
N THR A 550 4.92 14.38 -50.71
CA THR A 550 5.54 13.27 -51.44
C THR A 550 6.84 13.68 -52.12
N TYR A 551 7.90 12.90 -51.92
CA TYR A 551 9.23 13.12 -52.46
C TYR A 551 9.70 11.95 -53.33
N ASN A 552 10.43 12.27 -54.39
CA ASN A 552 10.91 11.29 -55.37
C ASN A 552 12.38 11.58 -55.74
N TYR A 553 13.23 10.56 -55.59
CA TYR A 553 14.65 10.61 -55.93
C TYR A 553 14.98 9.51 -56.95
N GLU A 554 15.87 9.80 -57.90
CA GLU A 554 16.37 8.80 -58.84
C GLU A 554 17.75 8.31 -58.42
N TRP A 555 17.96 6.99 -58.43
CA TRP A 555 19.25 6.38 -58.14
C TRP A 555 19.76 5.56 -59.32
N SER A 556 21.01 5.81 -59.71
CA SER A 556 21.70 5.13 -60.83
C SER A 556 22.75 4.15 -60.33
N GLY A 557 22.67 2.91 -60.83
CA GLY A 557 23.61 1.82 -60.56
C GLY A 557 24.81 1.75 -61.51
N GLU A 558 24.91 2.60 -62.54
CA GLU A 558 25.88 2.44 -63.65
C GLU A 558 27.35 2.28 -63.18
N ASN A 559 27.73 3.00 -62.11
CA ASN A 559 29.07 2.95 -61.50
C ASN A 559 29.16 2.10 -60.23
N ARG A 560 28.20 1.19 -60.03
CA ARG A 560 28.10 0.32 -58.86
C ARG A 560 28.24 -1.15 -59.27
N SER A 561 28.59 -2.02 -58.33
CA SER A 561 28.64 -3.46 -58.58
C SER A 561 27.22 -4.03 -58.56
N THR A 562 26.93 -5.01 -59.41
CA THR A 562 25.70 -5.83 -59.31
C THR A 562 25.57 -6.39 -57.90
N GLY A 563 24.38 -6.33 -57.30
CA GLY A 563 24.20 -6.83 -55.94
C GLY A 563 23.04 -6.18 -55.19
N ILE A 564 23.05 -6.40 -53.87
CA ILE A 564 22.05 -5.90 -52.94
C ILE A 564 22.50 -4.56 -52.37
N TYR A 565 21.58 -3.61 -52.36
CA TYR A 565 21.71 -2.29 -51.76
C TYR A 565 20.50 -2.04 -50.86
N PHE A 566 20.62 -1.07 -49.97
CA PHE A 566 19.51 -0.59 -49.14
C PHE A 566 19.42 0.91 -49.27
N PHE A 567 18.22 1.46 -49.44
CA PHE A 567 18.00 2.87 -49.20
C PHE A 567 17.30 3.05 -47.87
N THR A 568 17.79 3.99 -47.09
CA THR A 568 17.41 4.23 -45.71
C THR A 568 17.01 5.68 -45.59
N ILE A 569 15.83 5.91 -45.02
CA ILE A 569 15.38 7.22 -44.59
C ILE A 569 15.38 7.28 -43.07
N GLN A 570 15.83 8.40 -42.55
CA GLN A 570 15.71 8.79 -41.16
C GLN A 570 14.92 10.09 -41.12
N ALA A 571 13.88 10.19 -40.29
CA ALA A 571 13.08 11.40 -40.14
C ALA A 571 12.84 11.71 -38.67
N GLN A 572 12.88 12.99 -38.32
CA GLN A 572 12.64 13.49 -36.98
C GLN A 572 11.72 14.71 -37.03
N ALA A 573 10.52 14.62 -36.47
CA ALA A 573 9.60 15.75 -36.36
C ALA A 573 9.53 16.22 -34.90
N GLY A 574 9.62 17.54 -34.67
CA GLY A 574 9.51 18.13 -33.33
C GLY A 574 10.37 17.42 -32.27
N ASN A 575 9.72 16.98 -31.19
CA ASN A 575 10.35 16.26 -30.07
C ASN A 575 10.25 14.72 -30.19
N PHE A 576 9.75 14.18 -31.30
CA PHE A 576 9.69 12.73 -31.50
C PHE A 576 11.09 12.14 -31.70
N PRO A 577 11.35 10.89 -31.24
CA PRO A 577 12.60 10.21 -31.54
C PRO A 577 12.75 9.97 -33.06
N PRO A 578 13.98 9.95 -33.61
CA PRO A 578 14.20 9.75 -35.04
C PRO A 578 13.67 8.38 -35.51
N ALA A 579 12.73 8.38 -36.46
CA ALA A 579 12.25 7.18 -37.12
C ALA A 579 13.20 6.79 -38.25
N VAL A 580 13.60 5.51 -38.33
CA VAL A 580 14.49 5.00 -39.38
C VAL A 580 13.83 3.83 -40.10
N MET A 581 13.76 3.87 -41.43
CA MET A 581 13.27 2.75 -42.24
C MET A 581 14.18 2.49 -43.42
N SER A 582 14.39 1.21 -43.76
CA SER A 582 15.19 0.79 -44.89
C SER A 582 14.44 -0.15 -45.83
N ARG A 583 14.72 -0.05 -47.13
CA ARG A 583 14.16 -0.92 -48.17
C ARG A 583 15.27 -1.53 -49.02
N LYS A 584 15.15 -2.83 -49.31
CA LYS A 584 16.13 -3.59 -50.10
C LYS A 584 15.97 -3.33 -51.59
N MET A 585 17.05 -3.00 -52.27
CA MET A 585 17.15 -2.86 -53.73
C MET A 585 18.03 -3.97 -54.31
N ILE A 586 17.64 -4.47 -55.48
CA ILE A 586 18.39 -5.48 -56.24
C ILE A 586 18.81 -4.85 -57.57
N TYR A 587 20.11 -4.55 -57.69
CA TYR A 587 20.68 -4.02 -58.92
C TYR A 587 21.24 -5.13 -59.80
N LEU A 588 20.83 -5.17 -61.07
CA LEU A 588 21.28 -6.09 -62.11
C LEU A 588 21.96 -5.30 -63.23
N LYS A 589 23.20 -5.68 -63.60
CA LYS A 589 23.89 -5.15 -64.80
C LYS A 589 23.48 -5.92 -66.04
#